data_AF-A0A5J5AEA0-F1
#
_entry.id   AF-A0A5J5AEA0-F1
#
_cell.length_a   1.000
_cell.length_b   1.000
_cell.length_c   1.000
_cell.angle_alpha   90.00
_cell.angle_beta   90.00
_cell.angle_gamma   90.00
#
_symmetry.space_group_name_H-M   'P 1'
#
loop_
_entity.id
_entity.type
_entity.pdbx_description
1 polymer ?
#
loop_
_entity_poly.entity_id
_entity_poly.type
_entity_poly.pdbx_seq_one_letter_code
_entity_poly.pdbx_strand_id
1 'polypeptide(L)'
;MALTTETRAVDGARELAERGSVGAMEKGVIVSSSAGNAGPFQGSLHNGIPWVLTVVAGSIDRSFAVTLTLGNGLIITAYTMFPARALVVNFPLIYSKTLSACNSTKLLFEAPYAVLICDDIGSFEDQIDYISISNTAAAIFVPEEPLISEFKC
;
A
#
# COMPACT_ATOMS: atom_id res chain seq x y z
N MET A 1 2.06 -1.60 -32.79
CA MET A 1 0.93 -0.66 -32.77
C MET A 1 -0.16 -1.27 -31.88
N ALA A 2 -0.06 -1.05 -30.57
CA ALA A 2 -1.03 -1.52 -29.57
C ALA A 2 -0.98 -0.52 -28.41
N LEU A 3 -1.57 0.66 -28.62
CA LEU A 3 -1.61 1.80 -27.70
C LEU A 3 -2.88 2.60 -28.01
N THR A 4 -4.09 2.10 -27.71
CA THR A 4 -5.32 2.93 -27.83
C THR A 4 -6.51 2.52 -26.98
N THR A 5 -6.54 1.35 -26.32
CA THR A 5 -7.72 0.91 -25.57
C THR A 5 -7.78 1.46 -24.14
N GLU A 6 -6.66 1.51 -23.41
CA GLU A 6 -6.61 2.05 -22.04
C GLU A 6 -6.75 3.58 -22.01
N THR A 7 -6.06 4.30 -22.89
CA THR A 7 -6.14 5.76 -22.99
C THR A 7 -7.53 6.26 -23.37
N ARG A 8 -8.26 5.55 -24.24
CA ARG A 8 -9.65 5.89 -24.59
C ARG A 8 -10.63 5.78 -23.42
N ALA A 9 -10.42 4.81 -22.52
CA ALA A 9 -11.32 4.61 -21.38
C ALA A 9 -11.13 5.72 -20.33
N VAL A 10 -9.89 6.13 -20.09
CA VAL A 10 -9.55 7.23 -19.16
C VAL A 10 -10.01 8.58 -19.70
N ASP A 11 -9.85 8.85 -21.01
CA ASP A 11 -10.33 10.07 -21.65
C ASP A 11 -11.87 10.13 -21.67
N GLY A 12 -12.54 9.00 -21.92
CA GLY A 12 -14.01 8.91 -21.90
C GLY A 12 -14.60 9.18 -20.52
N ALA A 13 -13.96 8.71 -19.44
CA ALA A 13 -14.43 8.97 -18.08
C ALA A 13 -14.33 10.46 -17.69
N ARG A 14 -13.30 11.15 -18.17
CA ARG A 14 -13.10 12.60 -17.92
C ARG A 14 -14.16 13.44 -18.64
N GLU A 15 -14.46 13.12 -19.91
CA GLU A 15 -15.50 13.79 -20.67
C GLU A 15 -16.90 13.63 -20.04
N LEU A 16 -17.21 12.41 -19.56
CA LEU A 16 -18.46 12.15 -18.87
C LEU A 16 -18.55 12.89 -17.52
N ALA A 17 -17.44 12.95 -16.78
CA ALA A 17 -17.35 13.72 -15.54
C ALA A 17 -17.57 15.21 -15.79
N GLU A 18 -16.98 15.80 -16.83
CA GLU A 18 -17.21 17.19 -17.23
C GLU A 18 -18.69 17.44 -17.55
N ARG A 19 -19.27 16.67 -18.47
CA ARG A 19 -20.65 16.88 -18.92
C ARG A 19 -21.65 16.71 -17.78
N GLY A 20 -21.47 15.68 -16.96
CA GLY A 20 -22.33 15.42 -15.80
C GLY A 20 -22.21 16.50 -14.73
N SER A 21 -20.99 16.98 -14.46
CA SER A 21 -20.75 17.99 -13.44
C SER A 21 -21.21 19.39 -13.83
N VAL A 22 -21.20 19.75 -15.13
CA VAL A 22 -21.85 20.99 -15.61
C VAL A 22 -23.35 20.96 -15.31
N GLY A 23 -24.03 19.88 -15.67
CA GLY A 23 -25.48 19.75 -15.43
C GLY A 23 -25.83 19.75 -13.94
N ALA A 24 -24.99 19.15 -13.09
CA ALA A 24 -25.15 19.21 -11.63
C ALA A 24 -24.98 20.65 -11.11
N MET A 25 -23.93 21.36 -11.56
CA MET A 25 -23.67 22.76 -11.20
C MET A 25 -24.85 23.66 -11.56
N GLU A 26 -25.43 23.51 -12.76
CA GLU A 26 -26.61 24.28 -13.20
C GLU A 26 -27.85 24.08 -12.31
N LYS A 27 -27.92 22.96 -11.58
CA LYS A 27 -28.99 22.64 -10.63
C LYS A 27 -28.63 22.95 -9.18
N GLY A 28 -27.49 23.61 -8.94
CA GLY A 28 -27.01 23.92 -7.59
C GLY A 28 -26.53 22.70 -6.82
N VAL A 29 -26.14 21.62 -7.50
CA VAL A 29 -25.60 20.39 -6.90
C VAL A 29 -24.08 20.40 -7.02
N ILE A 30 -23.38 20.29 -5.88
CA ILE A 30 -21.91 20.22 -5.84
C ILE A 30 -21.45 18.80 -6.18
N VAL A 31 -20.43 18.69 -7.03
CA VAL A 31 -19.76 17.43 -7.36
C VAL A 31 -18.38 17.40 -6.73
N SER A 32 -18.05 16.30 -6.06
CA SER A 32 -16.72 16.04 -5.50
C SER A 32 -16.05 14.89 -6.25
N SER A 33 -14.77 15.04 -6.58
CA SER A 33 -13.98 14.00 -7.25
C SER A 33 -12.55 13.95 -6.73
N SER A 34 -11.90 12.79 -6.76
CA SER A 34 -10.50 12.67 -6.34
C SER A 34 -9.54 13.28 -7.36
N ALA A 35 -8.40 13.77 -6.87
CA ALA A 35 -7.28 14.25 -7.70
C ALA A 35 -6.60 13.13 -8.51
N GLY A 36 -6.75 11.86 -8.10
CA GLY A 36 -6.02 10.71 -8.63
C GLY A 36 -4.71 10.44 -7.88
N ASN A 37 -4.13 9.26 -8.12
CA ASN A 37 -2.95 8.74 -7.40
C ASN A 37 -1.67 8.73 -8.26
N ALA A 38 -1.63 9.51 -9.34
CA ALA A 38 -0.50 9.53 -10.30
C ALA A 38 0.62 10.52 -9.93
N GLY A 39 0.57 11.10 -8.72
CA GLY A 39 1.65 11.95 -8.20
C GLY A 39 2.98 11.19 -8.04
N PRO A 40 4.07 11.87 -7.66
CA PRO A 40 4.14 13.24 -7.12
C PRO A 40 4.47 14.32 -8.17
N PHE A 41 4.60 13.95 -9.44
CA PHE A 41 5.03 14.88 -10.49
C PHE A 41 3.99 15.98 -10.74
N GLN A 42 4.47 17.18 -11.07
CA GLN A 42 3.60 18.30 -11.45
C GLN A 42 2.72 17.92 -12.65
N GLY A 43 1.46 18.37 -12.65
CA GLY A 43 0.52 18.09 -13.73
C GLY A 43 -0.07 16.68 -13.73
N SER A 44 0.15 15.88 -12.68
CA SER A 44 -0.44 14.53 -12.53
C SER A 44 -1.93 14.52 -12.12
N LEU A 45 -2.57 15.70 -12.03
CA LEU A 45 -3.97 15.84 -11.64
C LEU A 45 -4.91 15.19 -12.67
N HIS A 46 -5.73 14.24 -12.21
CA HIS A 46 -6.69 13.56 -13.06
C HIS A 46 -7.97 14.39 -13.30
N ASN A 47 -8.42 15.19 -12.33
CA ASN A 47 -9.69 15.91 -12.44
C ASN A 47 -9.49 17.41 -12.19
N GLY A 48 -9.19 18.17 -13.25
CA GLY A 48 -9.01 19.63 -13.22
C GLY A 48 -10.24 20.41 -13.67
N ILE A 49 -11.44 19.91 -13.35
CA ILE A 49 -12.71 20.48 -13.83
C ILE A 49 -13.09 21.66 -12.93
N PRO A 50 -13.25 22.90 -13.45
CA PRO A 50 -13.39 24.10 -12.62
C PRO A 50 -14.56 24.10 -11.62
N TRP A 51 -15.65 23.40 -11.96
CA TRP A 51 -16.88 23.31 -11.17
C TRP A 51 -16.99 22.02 -10.34
N VAL A 52 -15.90 21.24 -10.25
CA VAL A 52 -15.80 20.05 -9.40
C VAL A 52 -14.89 20.37 -8.23
N LEU A 53 -15.30 20.01 -7.02
CA LEU A 53 -14.41 19.99 -5.86
C LEU A 53 -13.42 18.84 -6.03
N THR A 54 -12.18 19.16 -6.38
CA THR A 54 -11.11 18.17 -6.52
C THR A 54 -10.41 17.94 -5.18
N VAL A 55 -10.51 16.72 -4.67
CA VAL A 55 -10.03 16.32 -3.34
C VAL A 55 -8.69 15.60 -3.46
N VAL A 56 -7.69 16.09 -2.74
CA VAL A 56 -6.37 15.47 -2.59
C VAL A 56 -6.34 14.51 -1.40
N ALA A 57 -5.41 13.55 -1.42
CA ALA A 57 -5.16 12.67 -0.29
C ALA A 57 -4.11 13.30 0.65
N GLY A 58 -4.42 13.31 1.95
CA GLY A 58 -3.50 13.71 3.02
C GLY A 58 -3.40 12.62 4.07
N SER A 59 -2.29 12.60 4.80
CA SER A 59 -2.11 11.70 5.95
C SER A 59 -2.80 12.27 7.21
N ILE A 60 -3.09 11.40 8.18
CA ILE A 60 -3.56 11.80 9.52
C ILE A 60 -2.61 11.24 10.57
N ASP A 61 -2.71 11.73 11.81
CA ASP A 61 -1.88 11.31 12.95
C ASP A 61 -2.18 9.90 13.48
N ARG A 62 -3.19 9.22 12.92
CA ARG A 62 -3.54 7.84 13.29
C ARG A 62 -2.66 6.82 12.57
N SER A 63 -2.09 5.89 13.33
CA SER A 63 -1.35 4.73 12.81
C SER A 63 -1.81 3.40 13.44
N PHE A 64 -1.60 2.29 12.72
CA PHE A 64 -1.91 0.94 13.20
C PHE A 64 -0.65 0.27 13.73
N ALA A 65 -0.21 0.74 14.89
CA ALA A 65 1.04 0.31 15.49
C ALA A 65 0.93 -1.05 16.22
N VAL A 66 2.01 -1.82 16.19
CA VAL A 66 2.22 -3.03 16.99
C VAL A 66 3.60 -3.00 17.63
N THR A 67 3.72 -3.57 18.81
CA THR A 67 5.00 -3.69 19.52
C THR A 67 5.69 -4.99 19.14
N LEU A 68 6.88 -4.90 18.55
CA LEU A 68 7.76 -6.04 18.32
C LEU A 68 8.81 -6.09 19.44
N THR A 69 8.82 -7.19 20.20
CA THR A 69 9.82 -7.43 21.25
C THR A 69 10.73 -8.56 20.80
N LEU A 70 12.03 -8.28 20.66
CA LEU A 70 13.02 -9.26 20.24
C LEU A 70 13.59 -10.02 21.45
N GLY A 71 14.19 -11.18 21.20
CA GLY A 71 14.76 -12.03 22.27
C GLY A 71 15.90 -11.37 23.07
N ASN A 72 16.52 -10.31 22.54
CA ASN A 72 17.53 -9.51 23.25
C ASN A 72 16.92 -8.36 24.09
N GLY A 73 15.60 -8.26 24.17
CA GLY A 73 14.89 -7.20 24.89
C GLY A 73 14.72 -5.90 24.11
N LEU A 74 15.17 -5.82 22.85
CA LEU A 74 14.90 -4.67 21.99
C LEU A 74 13.41 -4.58 21.68
N ILE A 75 12.85 -3.38 21.83
CA ILE A 75 11.45 -3.09 21.55
C ILE A 75 11.37 -2.13 20.36
N ILE A 76 10.64 -2.52 19.32
CA ILE A 76 10.44 -1.75 18.10
C ILE A 76 8.94 -1.48 17.91
N THR A 77 8.60 -0.24 17.57
CA THR A 77 7.25 0.08 17.11
C THR A 77 7.18 -0.22 15.61
N ALA A 78 6.34 -1.17 15.24
CA ALA A 78 6.07 -1.54 13.86
C ALA A 78 4.62 -1.24 13.50
N TYR A 79 4.23 -1.49 12.25
CA TYR A 79 2.88 -1.26 11.76
C TYR A 79 2.29 -2.54 11.16
N THR A 80 1.00 -2.74 11.35
CA THR A 80 0.27 -3.87 10.78
C THR A 80 -1.19 -3.55 10.56
N MET A 81 -1.77 -4.06 9.48
CA MET A 81 -3.21 -4.02 9.22
C MET A 81 -3.86 -5.42 9.36
N PHE A 82 -3.19 -6.35 10.05
CA PHE A 82 -3.74 -7.68 10.25
C PHE A 82 -5.09 -7.60 10.99
N PRO A 83 -6.19 -8.14 10.44
CA PRO A 83 -7.55 -7.82 10.88
C PRO A 83 -8.00 -8.58 12.15
N ALA A 84 -7.10 -9.30 12.81
CA ALA A 84 -7.41 -10.15 13.95
C ALA A 84 -6.34 -10.06 15.05
N ARG A 85 -6.67 -10.56 16.25
CA ARG A 85 -5.71 -10.68 17.36
C ARG A 85 -4.85 -11.94 17.15
N ALA A 86 -3.75 -11.80 16.42
CA ALA A 86 -2.76 -12.86 16.29
C ALA A 86 -1.88 -12.95 17.54
N LEU A 87 -1.60 -14.18 17.99
CA LEU A 87 -0.65 -14.44 19.07
C LEU A 87 0.65 -14.98 18.48
N VAL A 88 1.65 -14.10 18.35
CA VAL A 88 3.01 -14.45 17.88
C VAL A 88 3.97 -14.20 19.03
N VAL A 89 4.31 -15.26 19.78
CA VAL A 89 5.12 -15.17 21.00
C VAL A 89 6.25 -16.19 20.95
N ASN A 90 7.49 -15.73 21.19
CA ASN A 90 8.69 -16.57 21.29
C ASN A 90 8.94 -17.48 20.07
N PHE A 91 8.61 -17.01 18.87
CA PHE A 91 8.94 -17.70 17.63
C PHE A 91 10.40 -17.41 17.21
N PRO A 92 11.09 -18.37 16.57
CA PRO A 92 12.41 -18.13 16.00
C PRO A 92 12.36 -17.01 14.97
N LEU A 93 13.25 -16.03 15.11
CA LEU A 93 13.45 -14.99 14.10
C LEU A 93 14.54 -15.44 13.13
N ILE A 94 14.21 -15.54 11.84
CA ILE A 94 15.12 -16.02 10.81
C ILE A 94 15.34 -14.91 9.79
N TYR A 95 16.62 -14.59 9.57
CA TYR A 95 17.08 -13.80 8.44
C TYR A 95 18.11 -14.61 7.66
N SER A 96 17.87 -14.78 6.37
CA SER A 96 18.81 -15.40 5.44
C SER A 96 18.66 -14.73 4.10
N LYS A 97 19.76 -14.38 3.44
CA LYS A 97 19.73 -13.80 2.09
C LYS A 97 19.03 -14.67 1.05
N THR A 98 18.95 -15.99 1.28
CA THR A 98 18.22 -16.90 0.39
C THR A 98 16.71 -16.86 0.59
N LEU A 99 16.25 -16.49 1.78
CA LEU A 99 14.83 -16.44 2.15
C LEU A 99 14.28 -15.01 2.21
N SER A 100 15.13 -14.00 2.35
CA SER A 100 14.72 -12.62 2.60
C SER A 100 13.99 -11.98 1.43
N ALA A 101 14.09 -12.52 0.21
CA ALA A 101 13.25 -12.08 -0.90
C ALA A 101 11.76 -12.42 -0.69
N CYS A 102 11.42 -13.39 0.17
CA CYS A 102 10.05 -13.81 0.49
C CYS A 102 9.15 -14.05 -0.73
N ASN A 103 9.71 -14.57 -1.82
CA ASN A 103 9.05 -14.71 -3.13
C ASN A 103 8.89 -16.16 -3.60
N SER A 104 9.05 -17.14 -2.70
CA SER A 104 9.02 -18.55 -3.07
C SER A 104 8.53 -19.43 -1.92
N THR A 105 7.30 -19.91 -2.01
CA THR A 105 6.71 -20.79 -0.99
C THR A 105 7.56 -22.04 -0.73
N LYS A 106 8.19 -22.59 -1.78
CA LYS A 106 9.06 -23.77 -1.67
C LYS A 106 10.23 -23.53 -0.71
N LEU A 107 10.85 -22.36 -0.79
CA LEU A 107 11.95 -21.97 0.11
C LEU A 107 11.41 -21.65 1.51
N LEU A 108 10.25 -21.01 1.60
CA LEU A 108 9.61 -20.67 2.87
C LEU A 108 9.20 -21.92 3.69
N PHE A 109 8.93 -23.05 3.03
CA PHE A 109 8.70 -24.33 3.71
C PHE A 109 9.93 -24.86 4.47
N GLU A 110 11.13 -24.38 4.18
CA GLU A 110 12.34 -24.73 4.93
C GLU A 110 12.38 -24.06 6.33
N ALA A 111 11.53 -23.05 6.56
CA ALA A 111 11.40 -22.32 7.82
C ALA A 111 9.98 -22.39 8.41
N PRO A 112 9.45 -23.59 8.70
CA PRO A 112 8.11 -23.72 9.25
C PRO A 112 8.07 -23.14 10.67
N TYR A 113 6.96 -22.46 11.01
CA TYR A 113 6.73 -21.90 12.34
C TYR A 113 7.83 -20.93 12.81
N ALA A 114 8.35 -20.11 11.90
CA ALA A 114 9.29 -19.03 12.21
C ALA A 114 8.71 -17.65 11.85
N VAL A 115 9.30 -16.60 12.40
CA VAL A 115 9.12 -15.23 11.93
C VAL A 115 10.24 -14.93 10.94
N LEU A 116 9.89 -14.63 9.70
CA LEU A 116 10.85 -14.30 8.65
C LEU A 116 11.05 -12.80 8.53
N ILE A 117 12.28 -12.39 8.23
CA ILE A 117 12.59 -11.01 7.83
C ILE A 117 12.65 -10.97 6.30
N CYS A 118 11.81 -10.14 5.70
CA CYS A 118 11.70 -9.93 4.27
C CYS A 118 12.29 -8.58 3.89
N ASP A 119 13.24 -8.59 2.95
CA ASP A 119 13.79 -7.39 2.33
C ASP A 119 12.79 -6.85 1.28
N ASP A 120 12.78 -5.54 1.09
CA ASP A 120 12.03 -4.93 0.00
C ASP A 120 12.61 -5.36 -1.35
N ILE A 121 11.76 -5.88 -2.22
CA ILE A 121 12.10 -6.24 -3.60
C ILE A 121 11.19 -5.54 -4.62
N GLY A 122 10.40 -4.55 -4.16
CA GLY A 122 9.44 -3.83 -4.98
C GLY A 122 8.13 -4.57 -5.26
N SER A 123 7.90 -5.76 -4.68
CA SER A 123 6.64 -6.50 -4.81
C SER A 123 6.07 -6.94 -3.46
N PHE A 124 5.72 -5.96 -2.63
CA PHE A 124 5.17 -6.19 -1.29
C PHE A 124 3.89 -7.05 -1.32
N GLU A 125 3.01 -6.82 -2.29
CA GLU A 125 1.76 -7.60 -2.44
C GLU A 125 2.06 -9.08 -2.74
N ASP A 126 2.95 -9.37 -3.69
CA ASP A 126 3.35 -10.75 -3.99
C ASP A 126 4.02 -11.41 -2.78
N GLN A 127 4.88 -10.68 -2.06
CA GLN A 127 5.52 -11.20 -0.85
C GLN A 127 4.49 -11.57 0.22
N ILE A 128 3.45 -10.75 0.41
CA ILE A 128 2.33 -11.08 1.30
C ILE A 128 1.65 -12.37 0.84
N ASP A 129 1.38 -12.51 -0.46
CA ASP A 129 0.73 -13.69 -1.01
C ASP A 129 1.56 -14.95 -0.74
N TYR A 130 2.86 -14.93 -1.03
CA TYR A 130 3.76 -16.05 -0.74
C TYR A 130 3.85 -16.41 0.74
N ILE A 131 3.89 -15.41 1.62
CA ILE A 131 3.88 -15.61 3.08
C ILE A 131 2.54 -16.19 3.54
N SER A 132 1.41 -15.70 3.00
CA SER A 132 0.06 -16.14 3.37
C SER A 132 -0.22 -17.62 3.09
N ILE A 133 0.39 -18.16 2.02
CA ILE A 133 0.30 -19.58 1.66
C ILE A 133 1.46 -20.42 2.20
N SER A 134 2.42 -19.79 2.90
CA SER A 134 3.52 -20.50 3.56
C SER A 134 3.11 -21.05 4.93
N ASN A 135 3.98 -21.86 5.54
CA ASN A 135 3.79 -22.35 6.91
C ASN A 135 4.56 -21.52 7.96
N THR A 136 4.79 -20.24 7.68
CA THR A 136 5.49 -19.31 8.59
C THR A 136 4.52 -18.76 9.63
N ALA A 137 5.03 -18.36 10.80
CA ALA A 137 4.19 -17.82 11.86
C ALA A 137 3.84 -16.34 11.63
N ALA A 138 4.81 -15.58 11.10
CA ALA A 138 4.65 -14.19 10.69
C ALA A 138 5.81 -13.78 9.77
N ALA A 139 5.70 -12.59 9.18
CA ALA A 139 6.79 -11.93 8.47
C ALA A 139 6.96 -10.49 8.96
N ILE A 140 8.21 -10.03 8.98
CA ILE A 140 8.61 -8.64 9.21
C ILE A 140 9.15 -8.12 7.87
N PHE A 141 8.48 -7.13 7.30
CA PHE A 141 8.89 -6.49 6.05
C PHE A 141 9.74 -5.27 6.36
N VAL A 142 10.93 -5.21 5.76
CA VAL A 142 11.87 -4.09 5.93
C VAL A 142 11.82 -3.26 4.65
N PRO A 143 11.19 -2.07 4.67
CA PRO A 143 11.12 -1.22 3.49
C PRO A 143 12.50 -0.61 3.18
N GLU A 144 12.81 -0.40 1.90
CA GLU A 144 14.04 0.27 1.47
C GLU A 144 14.04 1.77 1.84
N GLU A 145 12.86 2.40 1.83
CA GLU A 145 12.68 3.77 2.30
C GLU A 145 12.05 3.81 3.70
N PRO A 146 12.53 4.66 4.61
CA PRO A 146 11.82 4.89 5.86
C PRO A 146 10.43 5.45 5.52
N LEU A 147 9.38 4.78 5.99
CA LEU A 147 7.96 5.16 5.85
C LEU A 147 7.59 6.54 6.45
N ILE A 148 8.60 7.33 6.82
CA ILE A 148 8.53 8.70 7.31
C ILE A 148 9.05 9.63 6.21
N SER A 149 8.51 9.53 4.99
CA SER A 149 8.33 10.75 4.23
C SER A 149 7.12 11.44 4.85
N GLU A 150 7.38 12.41 5.71
CA GLU A 150 6.34 13.32 6.20
C GLU A 150 5.65 13.94 4.98
N PHE A 151 4.53 13.37 4.53
CA PHE A 151 3.49 14.14 3.88
C PHE A 151 2.78 14.96 4.97
N LYS A 152 3.55 15.82 5.65
CA LYS A 152 3.00 17.05 6.20
C LYS A 152 2.63 17.89 4.99
N CYS A 153 1.34 17.93 4.69
CA CYS A 153 0.80 19.03 3.91
C CYS A 153 1.11 20.36 4.61
#